data_AF-A0A6I1Z5G1-F1
#
_entry.id   AF-A0A6I1Z5G1-F1
#
_cell.length_a   1.000
_cell.length_b   1.000
_cell.length_c   1.000
_cell.angle_alpha   90.00
_cell.angle_beta   90.00
_cell.angle_gamma   90.00
#
_symmetry.space_group_name_H-M   'P 1'
#
loop_
_entity.id
_entity.type
_entity.pdbx_description
1 polymer ?
#
loop_
_entity_poly.entity_id
_entity_poly.type
_entity_poly.pdbx_seq_one_letter_code
_entity_poly.pdbx_strand_id
1 'polypeptide(L)'
;AIAKEFRILLLIGDNANDFASDFFGPTTAERANLASQYASYWGTKWIVLPNPMYGSWEAAVFDYHFPDDQEEWVRRKIQALRFE
;
A
#
# COMPACT_ATOMS: atom_id res chain seq x y z
N ALA A 1 -8.46 18.47 -9.20
CA ALA A 1 -8.48 19.48 -10.29
C ALA A 1 -8.02 18.87 -11.60
N ILE A 2 -6.80 18.30 -11.70
CA ILE A 2 -6.25 17.71 -12.94
C ILE A 2 -7.18 16.71 -13.65
N ALA A 3 -7.72 15.72 -12.93
CA ALA A 3 -8.62 14.71 -13.52
C ALA A 3 -9.95 15.27 -14.06
N LYS A 4 -10.32 16.53 -13.73
CA LYS A 4 -11.52 17.18 -14.28
C LYS A 4 -11.29 17.73 -15.70
N GLU A 5 -10.05 18.05 -16.03
CA GLU A 5 -9.68 18.74 -17.29
C GLU A 5 -8.84 17.85 -18.21
N PHE A 6 -8.16 16.85 -17.66
CA PHE A 6 -7.24 15.99 -18.40
C PHE A 6 -7.59 14.51 -18.21
N ARG A 7 -7.43 13.74 -19.28
CA ARG A 7 -7.44 12.28 -19.22
C ARG A 7 -6.08 11.77 -18.76
N ILE A 8 -6.02 11.27 -17.54
CA ILE A 8 -4.83 10.59 -17.02
C ILE A 8 -4.70 9.23 -17.72
N LEU A 9 -3.59 9.03 -18.42
CA LEU A 9 -3.32 7.77 -19.14
C LEU A 9 -2.63 6.75 -18.25
N LEU A 10 -1.69 7.21 -17.42
CA LEU A 10 -0.90 6.38 -16.51
C LEU A 10 -0.84 7.02 -15.12
N LEU A 11 -0.85 6.16 -14.10
CA LEU A 11 -0.40 6.47 -12.75
C LEU A 11 0.85 5.63 -12.48
N ILE A 12 1.88 6.25 -11.88
CA ILE A 12 3.15 5.60 -11.58
C ILE A 12 3.51 5.95 -10.14
N GLY A 13 3.77 4.94 -9.32
CA GLY A 13 4.01 5.13 -7.89
C GLY A 13 4.51 3.85 -7.24
N ASP A 14 5.02 3.98 -6.02
CA ASP A 14 5.53 2.86 -5.23
C ASP A 14 4.57 2.42 -4.12
N ASN A 15 3.51 3.19 -3.89
CA ASN A 15 2.59 2.98 -2.80
C ASN A 15 1.15 2.82 -3.31
N ALA A 16 0.37 1.91 -2.73
CA ALA A 16 -0.94 1.57 -3.27
C ALA A 16 -1.93 2.76 -3.30
N ASN A 17 -1.78 3.68 -2.34
CA ASN A 17 -2.57 4.91 -2.25
C ASN A 17 -2.22 5.96 -3.32
N ASP A 18 -1.17 5.75 -4.12
CA ASP A 18 -0.89 6.58 -5.30
C ASP A 18 -1.90 6.31 -6.43
N PHE A 19 -2.56 5.15 -6.40
CA PHE A 19 -3.41 4.66 -7.47
C PHE A 19 -4.90 4.82 -7.17
N ALA A 20 -5.31 4.56 -5.92
CA ALA A 20 -6.67 4.78 -5.45
C ALA A 20 -6.70 5.16 -3.97
N SER A 21 -7.64 6.05 -3.62
CA SER A 21 -7.87 6.50 -2.24
C SER A 21 -8.23 5.37 -1.29
N ASP A 22 -8.86 4.32 -1.79
CA ASP A 22 -9.42 3.23 -0.98
C ASP A 22 -8.31 2.38 -0.32
N PHE A 23 -7.06 2.53 -0.74
CA PHE A 23 -5.90 1.93 -0.07
C PHE A 23 -5.47 2.66 1.21
N PHE A 24 -6.09 3.78 1.58
CA PHE A 24 -5.74 4.52 2.80
C PHE A 24 -6.58 4.05 4.00
N GLY A 25 -5.97 3.36 4.95
CA GLY A 25 -6.63 2.89 6.18
C GLY A 25 -6.98 1.38 6.27
N PRO A 26 -7.14 0.60 5.18
CA PRO A 26 -7.41 -0.82 5.32
C PRO A 26 -6.23 -1.62 5.88
N THR A 27 -6.56 -2.75 6.50
CA THR A 27 -5.62 -3.77 6.97
C THR A 27 -4.83 -4.41 5.83
N THR A 28 -3.74 -5.10 6.14
CA THR A 28 -2.93 -5.83 5.13
C THR A 28 -3.77 -6.80 4.28
N ALA A 29 -4.75 -7.48 4.89
CA ALA A 29 -5.63 -8.42 4.18
C ALA A 29 -6.61 -7.70 3.24
N GLU A 30 -7.23 -6.61 3.69
CA GLU A 30 -8.13 -5.81 2.85
C GLU A 30 -7.39 -5.16 1.68
N ARG A 31 -6.15 -4.71 1.91
CA ARG A 31 -5.30 -4.17 0.84
C ARG A 31 -5.00 -5.23 -0.23
N ALA A 32 -4.75 -6.47 0.16
CA ALA A 32 -4.57 -7.57 -0.80
C ALA A 32 -5.86 -7.81 -1.62
N ASN A 33 -7.03 -7.80 -0.96
CA ASN A 33 -8.31 -7.93 -1.65
C ASN A 33 -8.58 -6.78 -2.62
N LEU A 34 -8.30 -5.53 -2.22
CA LEU A 34 -8.41 -4.36 -3.08
C LEU A 34 -7.47 -4.47 -4.29
N ALA A 35 -6.23 -4.92 -4.08
CA ALA A 35 -5.29 -5.13 -5.18
C ALA A 35 -5.83 -6.16 -6.21
N SER A 36 -6.50 -7.22 -5.74
CA SER A 36 -7.17 -8.18 -6.63
C SER A 36 -8.35 -7.57 -7.40
N GLN A 37 -9.12 -6.66 -6.80
CA GLN A 37 -10.22 -5.97 -7.50
C GLN A 37 -9.73 -5.12 -8.68
N TYR A 38 -8.52 -4.55 -8.57
CA TYR A 38 -7.88 -3.78 -9.62
C TYR A 38 -6.93 -4.59 -10.52
N ALA A 39 -7.04 -5.93 -10.55
CA ALA A 39 -6.12 -6.81 -11.26
C ALA A 39 -5.81 -6.38 -12.72
N SER A 40 -6.82 -5.88 -13.45
CA SER A 40 -6.68 -5.45 -14.85
C SER A 40 -5.95 -4.12 -15.05
N TYR A 41 -5.72 -3.35 -13.99
CA TYR A 41 -5.09 -2.02 -14.04
C TYR A 41 -3.57 -2.10 -13.89
N TRP A 42 -3.07 -3.07 -13.11
CA TRP A 42 -1.66 -3.25 -12.84
C TRP A 42 -0.88 -3.58 -14.12
N GLY A 43 0.22 -2.87 -14.35
CA GLY A 43 1.07 -3.02 -15.53
C GLY A 43 0.48 -2.45 -16.83
N THR A 44 -0.76 -1.92 -16.82
CA THR A 44 -1.41 -1.36 -18.01
C THR A 44 -1.67 0.14 -17.86
N LYS A 45 -2.35 0.53 -16.79
CA LYS A 45 -2.66 1.92 -16.44
C LYS A 45 -1.93 2.36 -15.18
N TRP A 46 -1.66 1.40 -14.29
CA TRP A 46 -1.01 1.60 -13.00
C TRP A 46 0.34 0.88 -13.01
N ILE A 47 1.42 1.65 -12.97
CA ILE A 47 2.79 1.12 -13.01
C ILE A 47 3.40 1.24 -11.62
N VAL A 48 3.64 0.09 -10.99
CA VAL A 48 4.17 0.02 -9.63
C VAL A 48 5.70 0.01 -9.67
N LEU A 49 6.31 0.84 -8.84
CA LEU A 49 7.74 0.81 -8.54
C LEU A 49 7.96 0.06 -7.22
N PRO A 50 8.97 -0.83 -7.13
CA PRO A 50 9.22 -1.56 -5.88
C PRO A 50 9.85 -0.63 -4.83
N ASN A 51 9.21 -0.51 -3.67
CA ASN A 51 9.78 0.15 -2.49
C ASN A 51 9.61 -0.73 -1.23
N PRO A 52 10.63 -1.52 -0.85
CA PRO A 52 10.60 -2.33 0.36
C PRO A 52 11.05 -1.56 1.61
N MET A 53 11.44 -0.28 1.50
CA MET A 53 12.01 0.47 2.63
C MET A 53 10.95 1.04 3.56
N TYR A 54 9.86 1.56 3.01
CA TYR A 54 8.75 2.18 3.76
C TYR A 54 7.50 2.23 2.88
N GLY A 55 6.35 2.57 3.49
CA GLY A 55 5.12 2.87 2.76
C GLY A 55 3.87 2.58 3.58
N SER A 56 2.69 2.81 3.00
CA SER A 56 1.43 2.53 3.69
C SER A 56 1.20 1.04 3.95
N TRP A 57 1.94 0.16 3.24
CA TRP A 57 1.99 -1.26 3.55
C TRP A 57 2.59 -1.56 4.93
N GLU A 58 3.57 -0.76 5.38
CA GLU A 58 4.15 -0.86 6.72
C GLU A 58 3.17 -0.32 7.76
N ALA A 59 2.53 0.82 7.48
CA ALA A 59 1.49 1.37 8.35
C ALA A 59 0.36 0.36 8.59
N ALA A 60 -0.03 -0.40 7.56
CA ALA A 60 -1.06 -1.44 7.68
C ALA A 60 -0.66 -2.62 8.59
N VAL A 61 0.64 -2.93 8.71
CA VAL A 61 1.14 -3.90 9.71
C VAL A 61 0.95 -3.38 11.13
N PHE A 62 1.01 -2.05 11.29
CA PHE A 62 0.83 -1.39 12.56
C PHE A 62 -0.62 -0.98 12.87
N ASP A 63 -1.59 -1.36 12.04
CA ASP A 63 -2.98 -0.86 12.11
C ASP A 63 -3.04 0.67 12.14
N TYR A 64 -2.09 1.32 11.46
CA TYR A 64 -1.89 2.78 11.42
C TYR A 64 -1.61 3.43 12.79
N HIS A 65 -1.31 2.61 13.80
CA HIS A 65 -0.89 3.02 15.13
C HIS A 65 0.54 2.55 15.38
N PHE A 66 1.50 3.43 15.06
CA PHE A 66 2.92 3.15 15.23
C PHE A 66 3.29 3.05 16.72
N PRO A 67 4.10 2.06 17.11
CA PRO A 67 4.70 2.01 18.44
C PRO A 67 5.62 3.21 18.69
N ASP A 68 5.62 3.73 19.92
CA ASP A 68 6.51 4.80 20.34
C ASP A 68 7.94 4.30 20.64
N ASP A 69 8.10 3.02 20.95
CA ASP A 69 9.40 2.40 21.24
C ASP A 69 9.88 1.46 20.13
N GLN A 70 11.20 1.44 19.96
CA GLN A 70 11.86 0.66 18.90
C GLN A 70 11.71 -0.86 19.10
N GLU A 71 11.60 -1.32 20.35
CA GLU A 71 11.53 -2.75 20.64
C GLU A 71 10.19 -3.33 20.17
N GLU A 72 9.07 -2.69 20.51
CA GLU A 72 7.74 -3.02 20.03
C GLU A 72 7.64 -2.91 18.50
N TRP A 73 8.25 -1.87 17.92
CA TRP A 73 8.29 -1.71 16.46
C TRP A 73 8.95 -2.91 15.78
N VAL A 74 10.12 -3.34 16.26
CA VAL A 74 10.81 -4.54 15.73
C VAL A 74 9.99 -5.80 16.02
N ARG A 75 9.45 -5.94 17.22
CA ARG A 75 8.67 -7.12 17.64
C ARG A 75 7.46 -7.34 16.75
N ARG A 76 6.65 -6.30 16.49
CA ARG A 76 5.48 -6.39 15.60
C ARG A 76 5.86 -6.73 14.16
N LYS A 77 6.97 -6.18 13.65
CA LYS A 77 7.49 -6.53 12.32
C LYS A 77 7.87 -8.01 12.23
N ILE A 78 8.56 -8.53 13.24
CA ILE A 78 8.93 -9.95 13.30
C ILE A 78 7.68 -10.84 13.39
N GLN A 79 6.68 -10.46 14.19
CA GLN A 79 5.41 -11.19 14.32
C GLN A 79 4.60 -11.22 13.02
N ALA A 80 4.76 -10.21 12.15
CA ALA A 80 4.11 -10.16 10.85
C ALA A 80 4.75 -11.09 9.80
N LEU A 81 5.94 -11.63 10.08
CA LEU A 81 6.61 -12.58 9.20
C LEU A 81 5.82 -13.90 9.16
N ARG A 82 5.67 -14.44 7.95
CA ARG A 82 5.13 -15.78 7.72
C ARG A 82 6.29 -16.67 7.34
N PHE A 83 6.55 -17.69 8.16
CA PHE A 83 7.49 -18.76 7.83
C PHE A 83 6.67 -19.93 7.29
N GLU A 84 6.94 -20.32 6.05
CA GLU A 84 6.44 -21.56 5.46
C GLU A 84 7.27 -22.76 5.93
#